data_AF-A0A839VUT9-F1
#
_entry.id   AF-A0A839VUT9-F1
#
_cell.length_a   1.000
_cell.length_b   1.000
_cell.length_c   1.000
_cell.angle_alpha   90.00
_cell.angle_beta   90.00
_cell.angle_gamma   90.00
#
_symmetry.space_group_name_H-M   'P 1'
#
loop_
_entity.id
_entity.type
_entity.pdbx_description
1 polymer ?
#
loop_
_entity_poly.entity_id
_entity_poly.type
_entity_poly.pdbx_seq_one_letter_code
_entity_poly.pdbx_strand_id
1 'polypeptide(L)'
;MKSRLALKKILAYLLSFMALLSILTYAAFHLVANSQADINAANTSRYQSFLLAQELRQSSDDLTRLARTYVITGDPSYEKQYFAILDIRNGKRPRPQHYERIYWDFVAAGVEQPTPDGDTVSLQESMKNAGFTDEEFAKLKEAQANSDGLVQAETIAMNAVKGLYDDGKGGFTKKGPPDPEMAIKLVHDKNYHLNKAKIMKPLNEFLILLDQRTLKTVNEAKARGSRAELLMIIVLIFTFVASSSALYCVFQLIRDGLGHAVSTAEKLAHGDLRSQLVVQRDDEIGRLMQAMNGISTSLSQVVGGVRRSIDTIGVASGEISSGNRDLSSRTEAQASSLEETAASMEELTGTVKQTAENARQANQLAVSASAIAIKGGAAFSHVVKTMEAINESAKKIVDIISVIDSIAFQTNILALNAAVEAARAGEQGRGFAVVASEVRSLAQRSASAAKEIKELISDSVEKVSIGSKLVNDAGDTMTEVVDSVQRVSDIIGEISSASQEQASGIEQINHSIAQMDAVIQQNAALVEQAAASAGALQHQADNLHESVRIFKIRDDA
;
A
#
# COMPACT_ATOMS: atom_id res chain seq x y z
N MET A 1 27.93 -0.68 29.19
CA MET A 1 27.93 -0.57 27.72
C MET A 1 28.77 -1.72 27.13
N LYS A 2 28.26 -2.96 27.13
CA LYS A 2 28.93 -4.06 26.42
C LYS A 2 28.46 -3.98 24.98
N SER A 3 29.32 -3.52 24.07
CA SER A 3 29.11 -3.65 22.63
C SER A 3 28.83 -5.13 22.34
N ARG A 4 27.55 -5.48 22.18
CA ARG A 4 27.17 -6.83 21.75
C ARG A 4 27.59 -6.91 20.29
N LEU A 5 28.42 -7.90 19.98
CA LEU A 5 28.92 -8.08 18.62
C LEU A 5 27.75 -8.26 17.66
N ALA A 6 27.85 -7.60 16.50
CA ALA A 6 26.93 -7.80 15.38
C ALA A 6 26.81 -9.29 15.04
N LEU A 7 25.62 -9.70 14.60
CA LEU A 7 25.32 -11.11 14.32
C LEU A 7 26.33 -11.69 13.30
N LYS A 8 26.72 -10.88 12.33
CA LYS A 8 27.77 -11.21 11.34
C LYS A 8 29.11 -11.55 11.98
N LYS A 9 29.55 -10.77 12.98
CA LYS A 9 30.83 -11.00 13.65
C LYS A 9 30.78 -12.25 14.54
N ILE A 10 29.65 -12.50 15.21
CA ILE A 10 29.43 -13.72 15.99
C ILE A 10 29.52 -14.96 15.09
N LEU A 11 28.87 -14.91 13.93
CA LEU A 11 28.88 -16.02 12.97
C LEU A 11 30.28 -16.25 12.36
N ALA A 12 31.01 -15.17 12.07
CA ALA A 12 32.40 -15.25 11.62
C ALA A 12 33.32 -15.87 12.68
N TYR A 13 33.18 -15.49 13.95
CA TYR A 13 33.94 -16.11 15.04
C TYR A 13 33.59 -17.58 15.26
N LEU A 14 32.31 -17.95 15.14
CA LEU A 14 31.90 -19.36 15.20
C LEU A 14 32.55 -20.18 14.09
N LEU A 15 32.57 -19.67 12.85
CA LEU A 15 33.24 -20.31 11.72
C LEU A 15 34.75 -20.47 11.96
N SER A 16 35.44 -19.41 12.39
CA SER A 16 36.87 -19.48 12.71
C SER A 16 37.17 -20.46 13.85
N PHE A 17 36.32 -20.52 14.87
CA PHE A 17 36.45 -21.46 15.98
C PHE A 17 36.25 -22.91 15.52
N MET A 18 35.23 -23.17 14.69
CA MET A 18 34.99 -24.49 14.09
C MET A 18 36.14 -24.94 13.17
N ALA A 19 36.73 -24.02 12.40
CA ALA A 19 37.89 -24.31 11.57
C ALA A 19 39.11 -24.71 12.42
N LEU A 20 39.36 -24.04 13.55
CA LEU A 20 40.45 -24.38 14.46
C LEU A 20 40.27 -25.77 15.08
N LEU A 21 39.05 -26.12 15.50
CA LEU A 21 38.73 -27.46 16.00
C LEU A 21 38.90 -28.55 14.93
N SER A 22 38.60 -28.22 13.66
CA SER A 22 38.79 -29.14 12.52
C SER A 22 40.29 -29.41 12.27
N ILE A 23 41.15 -28.39 12.42
CA ILE A 23 42.61 -28.57 12.31
C ILE A 23 43.13 -29.46 13.45
N LEU A 24 42.64 -29.27 14.67
CA LEU A 24 43.04 -30.07 15.84
C LEU A 24 42.66 -31.55 15.70
N THR A 25 41.44 -31.83 15.23
CA THR A 25 40.98 -33.22 14.96
C THR A 25 41.77 -33.87 13.83
N TYR A 26 42.10 -33.12 12.76
CA TYR A 26 42.95 -33.61 11.68
C TYR A 26 44.36 -33.98 12.15
N ALA A 27 44.97 -33.16 13.02
CA ALA A 27 46.29 -33.44 13.59
C ALA A 27 46.29 -34.71 14.46
N ALA A 28 45.24 -34.91 15.28
CA ALA A 28 45.09 -36.11 16.10
C ALA A 28 44.91 -37.38 15.25
N PHE A 29 44.15 -37.30 14.15
CA PHE A 29 43.99 -38.41 13.20
C PHE A 29 45.34 -38.82 12.58
N HIS A 30 46.15 -37.84 12.13
CA HIS A 30 47.49 -38.09 11.60
C HIS A 30 48.42 -38.77 12.61
N LEU A 31 48.33 -38.41 13.89
CA LEU A 31 49.12 -39.04 14.95
C LEU A 31 48.78 -40.54 15.10
N VAL A 32 47.48 -40.89 15.06
CA VAL A 32 47.02 -42.29 15.09
C VAL A 32 47.49 -43.05 13.86
N ALA A 33 47.34 -42.47 12.67
CA ALA A 33 47.77 -43.08 11.42
C ALA A 33 49.28 -43.41 11.43
N ASN A 34 50.11 -42.47 11.88
CA ASN A 34 51.55 -42.68 12.03
C ASN A 34 51.88 -43.77 13.05
N SER A 35 51.19 -43.79 14.19
CA SER A 35 51.43 -44.82 15.19
C SER A 35 51.02 -46.22 14.75
N GLN A 36 49.99 -46.34 13.91
CA GLN A 36 49.61 -47.63 13.31
C GLN A 36 50.67 -48.11 12.31
N ALA A 37 51.26 -47.20 11.54
CA ALA A 37 52.38 -47.51 10.65
C ALA A 37 53.60 -48.05 11.43
N ASP A 38 53.94 -47.42 12.57
CA ASP A 38 55.01 -47.88 13.48
C ASP A 38 54.75 -49.31 14.01
N ILE A 39 53.52 -49.62 14.40
CA ILE A 39 53.14 -50.97 14.86
C ILE A 39 53.33 -52.00 13.74
N ASN A 40 52.90 -51.67 12.52
CA ASN A 40 53.04 -52.56 11.37
C ASN A 40 54.52 -52.77 10.99
N ALA A 41 55.34 -51.73 11.05
CA ALA A 41 56.77 -51.80 10.82
C ALA A 41 57.48 -52.69 11.87
N ALA A 42 57.15 -52.51 13.16
CA ALA A 42 57.71 -53.31 14.25
C ALA A 42 57.34 -54.81 14.12
N ASN A 43 56.09 -55.14 13.76
CA ASN A 43 55.68 -56.53 13.52
C ASN A 43 56.39 -57.14 12.31
N THR A 44 56.53 -56.38 11.22
CA THR A 44 57.28 -56.83 10.03
C THR A 44 58.75 -57.12 10.37
N SER A 45 59.40 -56.22 11.12
CA SER A 45 60.78 -56.41 11.58
C SER A 45 60.94 -57.63 12.49
N ARG A 46 59.99 -57.85 13.42
CA ARG A 46 59.94 -59.05 14.26
C ARG A 46 59.83 -60.33 13.42
N TYR A 47 58.94 -60.34 12.43
CA TYR A 47 58.74 -61.49 11.55
C TYR A 47 60.01 -61.81 10.74
N GLN A 48 60.63 -60.80 10.12
CA GLN A 48 61.88 -60.98 9.36
C GLN A 48 63.04 -61.49 10.24
N SER A 49 63.16 -60.94 11.45
CA SER A 49 64.12 -61.40 12.46
C SER A 49 63.91 -62.89 12.78
N PHE A 50 62.65 -63.31 12.97
CA PHE A 50 62.33 -64.70 13.26
C PHE A 50 62.68 -65.63 12.09
N LEU A 51 62.40 -65.25 10.84
CA LEU A 51 62.72 -66.05 9.65
C LEU A 51 64.24 -66.32 9.53
N LEU A 52 65.07 -65.29 9.73
CA LEU A 52 66.53 -65.43 9.68
C LEU A 52 67.08 -66.34 10.79
N ALA A 53 66.51 -66.23 11.99
CA ALA A 53 66.86 -67.10 13.11
C ALA A 53 66.40 -68.54 12.89
N GLN A 54 65.23 -68.74 12.28
CA GLN A 54 64.72 -70.05 11.89
C GLN A 54 65.61 -70.69 10.83
N GLU A 55 66.01 -69.92 9.80
CA GLU A 55 66.97 -70.37 8.79
C GLU A 55 68.30 -70.79 9.42
N LEU A 56 68.82 -70.05 10.39
CA LEU A 56 70.05 -70.42 11.10
C LEU A 56 69.90 -71.78 11.80
N ARG A 57 68.77 -71.99 12.48
CA ARG A 57 68.49 -73.26 13.16
C ARG A 57 68.34 -74.40 12.15
N GLN A 58 67.52 -74.19 11.12
CA GLN A 58 67.22 -75.18 10.09
C GLN A 58 68.47 -75.57 9.31
N SER A 59 69.24 -74.61 8.81
CA SER A 59 70.50 -74.89 8.10
C SER A 59 71.50 -75.65 8.98
N SER A 60 71.52 -75.41 10.29
CA SER A 60 72.36 -76.17 11.22
C SER A 60 71.86 -77.61 11.42
N ASP A 61 70.54 -77.81 11.50
CA ASP A 61 69.94 -79.15 11.56
C ASP A 61 70.13 -79.92 10.24
N ASP A 62 70.04 -79.24 9.09
CA ASP A 62 70.28 -79.83 7.77
C ASP A 62 71.74 -80.26 7.61
N LEU A 63 72.72 -79.46 8.04
CA LEU A 63 74.13 -79.87 8.03
C LEU A 63 74.35 -81.17 8.83
N THR A 64 73.82 -81.22 10.06
CA THR A 64 73.88 -82.40 10.93
C THR A 64 73.25 -83.62 10.23
N ARG A 65 72.05 -83.44 9.65
CA ARG A 65 71.30 -84.50 8.95
C ARG A 65 72.06 -85.00 7.73
N LEU A 66 72.58 -84.11 6.91
CA LEU A 66 73.29 -84.44 5.67
C LEU A 66 74.62 -85.15 5.96
N ALA A 67 75.40 -84.68 6.93
CA ALA A 67 76.65 -85.34 7.34
C ALA A 67 76.37 -86.79 7.80
N ARG A 68 75.37 -86.98 8.66
CA ARG A 68 74.97 -88.32 9.14
C ARG A 68 74.44 -89.23 8.04
N THR A 69 73.66 -88.68 7.11
CA THR A 69 73.10 -89.43 5.98
C THR A 69 74.20 -89.84 5.00
N TYR A 70 75.13 -88.92 4.69
CA TYR A 70 76.30 -89.21 3.87
C TYR A 70 77.16 -90.33 4.48
N VAL A 71 77.41 -90.26 5.79
CA VAL A 71 78.23 -91.25 6.49
C VAL A 71 77.67 -92.67 6.38
N ILE A 72 76.34 -92.82 6.34
CA ILE A 72 75.69 -94.13 6.18
C ILE A 72 75.64 -94.56 4.71
N THR A 73 75.30 -93.64 3.81
CA THR A 73 74.96 -93.98 2.41
C THR A 73 76.16 -93.97 1.48
N GLY A 74 77.17 -93.15 1.76
CA GLY A 74 78.27 -92.85 0.85
C GLY A 74 77.86 -92.07 -0.41
N ASP A 75 76.62 -91.59 -0.53
CA ASP A 75 76.14 -90.87 -1.71
C ASP A 75 76.71 -89.43 -1.76
N PRO A 76 77.53 -89.08 -2.79
CA PRO A 76 78.11 -87.75 -2.93
C PRO A 76 77.10 -86.59 -2.98
N SER A 77 75.83 -86.86 -3.30
CA SER A 77 74.77 -85.85 -3.36
C SER A 77 74.57 -85.13 -2.01
N TYR A 78 74.63 -85.87 -0.89
CA TYR A 78 74.46 -85.30 0.45
C TYR A 78 75.66 -84.47 0.90
N GLU A 79 76.88 -84.87 0.53
CA GLU A 79 78.10 -84.08 0.77
C GLU A 79 78.08 -82.78 -0.05
N LYS A 80 77.64 -82.83 -1.32
CA LYS A 80 77.47 -81.64 -2.15
C LYS A 80 76.45 -80.67 -1.55
N GLN A 81 75.34 -81.18 -1.01
CA GLN A 81 74.33 -80.35 -0.33
C GLN A 81 74.89 -79.73 0.96
N TYR A 82 75.66 -80.49 1.75
CA TYR A 82 76.30 -80.00 2.97
C TYR A 82 77.18 -78.78 2.68
N PHE A 83 78.06 -78.88 1.68
CA PHE A 83 78.90 -77.74 1.29
C PHE A 83 78.09 -76.60 0.65
N ALA A 84 77.03 -76.90 -0.09
CA ALA A 84 76.15 -75.86 -0.64
C ALA A 84 75.46 -75.03 0.46
N ILE A 85 75.02 -75.67 1.57
CA ILE A 85 74.48 -74.95 2.73
C ILE A 85 75.55 -74.04 3.35
N LEU A 86 76.77 -74.55 3.52
CA LEU A 86 77.87 -73.74 4.05
C LEU A 86 78.19 -72.56 3.14
N ASP A 87 78.20 -72.76 1.82
CA ASP A 87 78.42 -71.69 0.86
C ASP A 87 77.31 -70.64 0.90
N ILE A 88 76.05 -71.05 1.06
CA ILE A 88 74.92 -70.11 1.24
C ILE A 88 75.08 -69.33 2.55
N ARG A 89 75.35 -70.02 3.68
CA ARG A 89 75.53 -69.36 4.99
C ARG A 89 76.68 -68.36 4.99
N ASN A 90 77.76 -68.67 4.27
CA ASN A 90 78.94 -67.82 4.14
C ASN A 90 78.85 -66.78 3.01
N GLY A 91 77.73 -66.71 2.27
CA GLY A 91 77.54 -65.74 1.19
C GLY A 91 78.37 -66.01 -0.06
N LYS A 92 78.82 -67.26 -0.27
CA LYS A 92 79.52 -67.70 -1.49
C LYS A 92 78.56 -68.15 -2.58
N ARG A 93 77.32 -68.50 -2.23
CA ARG A 93 76.24 -68.92 -3.13
C ARG A 93 74.97 -68.13 -2.83
N PRO A 94 74.13 -67.79 -3.83
CA PRO A 94 72.85 -67.12 -3.59
C PRO A 94 71.95 -67.93 -2.65
N ARG A 95 71.26 -67.23 -1.75
CA ARG A 95 70.30 -67.84 -0.84
C ARG A 95 68.96 -68.04 -1.52
N PRO A 96 68.39 -69.25 -1.55
CA PRO A 96 67.03 -69.46 -2.01
C PRO A 96 66.01 -68.57 -1.30
N GLN A 97 65.06 -68.00 -2.04
CA GLN A 97 63.94 -67.30 -1.43
C GLN A 97 63.14 -68.26 -0.55
N HIS A 98 62.71 -67.75 0.61
CA HIS A 98 62.00 -68.52 1.63
C HIS A 98 62.77 -69.77 2.10
N TYR A 99 64.05 -69.58 2.41
CA TYR A 99 64.94 -70.65 2.87
C TYR A 99 64.35 -71.45 4.04
N GLU A 100 63.61 -70.79 4.93
CA GLU A 100 62.97 -71.38 6.12
C GLU A 100 61.91 -72.46 5.81
N ARG A 101 61.59 -72.68 4.53
CA ARG A 101 60.66 -73.71 4.05
C ARG A 101 61.42 -75.01 3.76
N ILE A 102 60.74 -75.97 3.13
CA ILE A 102 61.24 -77.33 2.84
C ILE A 102 62.19 -77.41 1.62
N TYR A 103 63.09 -76.42 1.45
CA TYR A 103 63.96 -76.32 0.27
C TYR A 103 64.85 -77.55 0.09
N TRP A 104 65.56 -77.97 1.14
CA TRP A 104 66.50 -79.09 1.07
C TRP A 104 65.85 -80.45 0.92
N ASP A 105 64.58 -80.60 1.29
CA ASP A 105 63.84 -81.84 1.07
C ASP A 105 63.60 -82.08 -0.43
N PHE A 106 63.30 -81.02 -1.20
CA PHE A 106 63.17 -81.10 -2.66
C PHE A 106 64.51 -81.31 -3.35
N VAL A 107 65.58 -80.64 -2.90
CA VAL A 107 66.92 -80.85 -3.45
C VAL A 107 67.39 -82.29 -3.21
N ALA A 108 67.09 -82.87 -2.05
CA ALA A 108 67.39 -84.27 -1.75
C ALA A 108 66.60 -85.27 -2.62
N ALA A 109 65.43 -84.88 -3.13
CA ALA A 109 64.64 -85.67 -4.09
C ALA A 109 65.08 -85.48 -5.55
N GLY A 110 66.13 -84.69 -5.81
CA GLY A 110 66.66 -84.45 -7.16
C GLY A 110 66.03 -83.27 -7.90
N VAL A 111 65.20 -82.44 -7.23
CA VAL A 111 64.67 -81.21 -7.83
C VAL A 111 65.78 -80.16 -7.87
N GLU A 112 66.18 -79.76 -9.07
CA GLU A 112 67.11 -78.66 -9.26
C GLU A 112 66.40 -77.31 -9.00
N GLN A 113 66.96 -76.52 -8.09
CA GLN A 113 66.50 -75.15 -7.73
C GLN A 113 64.98 -75.03 -7.41
N PRO A 114 64.51 -75.61 -6.28
CA PRO A 114 63.09 -75.59 -5.89
C PRO A 114 62.43 -74.22 -5.72
N THR A 115 63.21 -73.18 -5.36
CA THR A 115 62.75 -71.79 -5.25
C THR A 115 63.73 -70.85 -5.93
N PRO A 116 63.28 -69.67 -6.41
CA PRO A 116 64.17 -68.68 -7.01
C PRO A 116 65.30 -68.28 -6.08
N ASP A 117 66.45 -67.99 -6.65
CA ASP A 117 67.59 -67.42 -5.92
C ASP A 117 67.25 -66.00 -5.43
N GLY A 118 67.64 -65.72 -4.19
CA GLY A 118 67.67 -64.40 -3.58
C GLY A 118 69.11 -63.88 -3.48
N ASP A 119 69.34 -63.00 -2.52
CA ASP A 119 70.61 -62.28 -2.41
C ASP A 119 71.79 -63.20 -2.02
N THR A 120 72.95 -62.93 -2.61
CA THR A 120 74.23 -63.58 -2.27
C THR A 120 74.88 -62.84 -1.10
N VAL A 121 74.27 -62.96 0.07
CA VAL A 121 74.72 -62.32 1.32
C VAL A 121 74.80 -63.38 2.42
N SER A 122 75.86 -63.32 3.22
CA SER A 122 76.03 -64.24 4.35
C SER A 122 74.87 -64.13 5.34
N LEU A 123 74.54 -65.22 6.01
CA LEU A 123 73.47 -65.23 7.01
C LEU A 123 73.73 -64.24 8.14
N GLN A 124 75.00 -64.12 8.55
CA GLN A 124 75.41 -63.16 9.56
C GLN A 124 75.16 -61.70 9.12
N GLU A 125 75.46 -61.37 7.86
CA GLU A 125 75.24 -60.02 7.33
C GLU A 125 73.73 -59.72 7.14
N SER A 126 72.94 -60.70 6.69
CA SER A 126 71.47 -60.56 6.65
C SER A 126 70.87 -60.31 8.03
N MET A 127 71.37 -61.00 9.06
CA MET A 127 70.98 -60.78 10.44
C MET A 127 71.41 -59.38 10.91
N LYS A 128 72.63 -58.94 10.59
CA LYS A 128 73.06 -57.58 10.95
C LYS A 128 72.16 -56.51 10.33
N ASN A 129 71.79 -56.66 9.05
CA ASN A 129 70.87 -55.77 8.35
C ASN A 129 69.45 -55.79 8.92
N ALA A 130 69.01 -56.92 9.49
CA ALA A 130 67.73 -57.05 10.19
C ALA A 130 67.75 -56.50 11.63
N GLY A 131 68.88 -55.93 12.08
CA GLY A 131 69.01 -55.28 13.38
C GLY A 131 69.43 -56.20 14.53
N PHE A 132 70.03 -57.35 14.23
CA PHE A 132 70.57 -58.27 15.23
C PHE A 132 71.63 -57.61 16.11
N THR A 133 71.53 -57.81 17.43
CA THR A 133 72.38 -57.11 18.40
C THR A 133 73.71 -57.84 18.60
N ASP A 134 74.72 -57.12 19.08
CA ASP A 134 76.01 -57.73 19.43
C ASP A 134 75.87 -58.82 20.50
N GLU A 135 74.89 -58.68 21.41
CA GLU A 135 74.58 -59.67 22.44
C GLU A 135 74.00 -60.97 21.84
N GLU A 136 73.09 -60.84 20.88
CA GLU A 136 72.56 -61.98 20.11
C GLU A 136 73.67 -62.68 19.33
N PHE A 137 74.54 -61.92 18.65
CA PHE A 137 75.70 -62.49 17.94
C PHE A 137 76.71 -63.14 18.87
N ALA A 138 76.90 -62.64 20.09
CA ALA A 138 77.77 -63.27 21.08
C ALA A 138 77.31 -64.69 21.42
N LYS A 139 76.00 -64.92 21.51
CA LYS A 139 75.44 -66.27 21.71
C LYS A 139 75.60 -67.17 20.50
N LEU A 140 75.50 -66.63 19.29
CA LEU A 140 75.82 -67.39 18.08
C LEU A 140 77.30 -67.78 18.01
N LYS A 141 78.20 -66.88 18.44
CA LYS A 141 79.63 -67.15 18.53
C LYS A 141 79.95 -68.22 19.57
N GLU A 142 79.26 -68.20 20.72
CA GLU A 142 79.35 -69.25 21.74
C GLU A 142 78.87 -70.60 21.18
N ALA A 143 77.73 -70.62 20.46
CA ALA A 143 77.23 -71.82 19.78
C ALA A 143 78.23 -72.34 18.73
N GLN A 144 78.85 -71.45 17.97
CA GLN A 144 79.87 -71.78 16.98
C GLN A 144 81.12 -72.39 17.64
N ALA A 145 81.63 -71.81 18.73
CA ALA A 145 82.78 -72.36 19.45
C ALA A 145 82.48 -73.75 20.05
N ASN A 146 81.25 -73.97 20.53
CA ASN A 146 80.80 -75.29 20.98
C ASN A 146 80.64 -76.30 19.82
N SER A 147 80.59 -75.81 18.58
CA SER A 147 80.41 -76.60 17.37
C SER A 147 81.71 -77.18 16.82
N ASP A 148 82.89 -76.66 17.20
CA ASP A 148 84.18 -77.09 16.66
C ASP A 148 84.40 -78.60 16.81
N GLY A 149 84.05 -79.17 17.97
CA GLY A 149 84.14 -80.61 18.20
C GLY A 149 83.15 -81.44 17.38
N LEU A 150 81.94 -80.92 17.11
CA LEU A 150 80.93 -81.60 16.31
C LEU A 150 81.29 -81.57 14.82
N VAL A 151 81.69 -80.39 14.32
CA VAL A 151 82.11 -80.18 12.93
C VAL A 151 83.38 -80.98 12.64
N GLN A 152 84.32 -81.05 13.57
CA GLN A 152 85.49 -81.90 13.43
C GLN A 152 85.10 -83.38 13.36
N ALA A 153 84.19 -83.86 14.20
CA ALA A 153 83.70 -85.24 14.15
C ALA A 153 82.99 -85.55 12.82
N GLU A 154 82.15 -84.64 12.32
CA GLU A 154 81.51 -84.75 11.01
C GLU A 154 82.54 -84.77 9.88
N THR A 155 83.52 -83.87 9.92
CA THR A 155 84.57 -83.78 8.89
C THR A 155 85.45 -85.04 8.88
N ILE A 156 85.82 -85.55 10.06
CA ILE A 156 86.55 -86.83 10.18
C ILE A 156 85.70 -87.97 9.61
N ALA A 157 84.43 -88.06 10.00
CA ALA A 157 83.55 -89.14 9.56
C ALA A 157 83.32 -89.10 8.04
N MET A 158 83.05 -87.93 7.45
CA MET A 158 82.86 -87.78 6.01
C MET A 158 84.14 -88.14 5.23
N ASN A 159 85.32 -87.77 5.73
CA ASN A 159 86.57 -88.14 5.07
C ASN A 159 86.94 -89.62 5.25
N ALA A 160 86.62 -90.23 6.40
CA ALA A 160 86.84 -91.66 6.63
C ALA A 160 86.05 -92.55 5.66
N VAL A 161 84.83 -92.14 5.26
CA VAL A 161 84.06 -92.82 4.19
C VAL A 161 84.79 -92.81 2.85
N LYS A 162 85.58 -91.78 2.58
CA LYS A 162 86.41 -91.66 1.36
C LYS A 162 87.78 -92.34 1.49
N GLY A 163 88.10 -92.95 2.63
CA GLY A 163 89.44 -93.47 2.94
C GLY A 163 90.49 -92.37 3.13
N LEU A 164 90.06 -91.16 3.52
CA LEU A 164 90.91 -90.01 3.78
C LEU A 164 91.01 -89.77 5.29
N TYR A 165 92.23 -89.66 5.79
CA TYR A 165 92.55 -89.53 7.20
C TYR A 165 93.41 -88.28 7.45
N ASP A 166 93.38 -87.82 8.70
CA ASP A 166 94.17 -86.67 9.16
C ASP A 166 95.67 -86.90 8.93
N ASP A 167 96.31 -85.92 8.31
CA ASP A 167 97.73 -85.87 8.01
C ASP A 167 98.57 -85.29 9.16
N GLY A 168 97.93 -84.93 10.28
CA GLY A 168 98.56 -84.33 11.46
C GLY A 168 98.91 -82.85 11.27
N LYS A 169 98.59 -82.26 10.12
CA LYS A 169 98.73 -80.83 9.79
C LYS A 169 97.37 -80.15 9.59
N GLY A 170 96.28 -80.84 9.93
CA GLY A 170 94.91 -80.35 9.82
C GLY A 170 94.25 -80.61 8.47
N GLY A 171 94.86 -81.42 7.59
CA GLY A 171 94.30 -81.83 6.31
C GLY A 171 93.95 -83.32 6.26
N PHE A 172 92.97 -83.71 5.45
CA PHE A 172 92.60 -85.11 5.23
C PHE A 172 93.27 -85.66 3.96
N THR A 173 94.60 -85.70 3.93
CA THR A 173 95.36 -86.10 2.74
C THR A 173 95.96 -87.51 2.83
N LYS A 174 95.97 -88.12 4.02
CA LYS A 174 96.47 -89.49 4.23
C LYS A 174 95.46 -90.50 3.69
N LYS A 175 95.83 -91.28 2.69
CA LYS A 175 94.97 -92.32 2.10
C LYS A 175 95.10 -93.65 2.87
N GLY A 176 93.97 -94.28 3.16
CA GLY A 176 93.86 -95.62 3.74
C GLY A 176 92.58 -96.32 3.25
N PRO A 177 92.31 -97.56 3.68
CA PRO A 177 91.03 -98.20 3.39
C PRO A 177 89.89 -97.37 4.00
N PRO A 178 88.75 -97.18 3.32
CA PRO A 178 87.56 -96.57 3.91
C PRO A 178 87.14 -97.28 5.20
N ASP A 179 86.79 -96.51 6.23
CA ASP A 179 86.33 -97.03 7.52
C ASP A 179 84.91 -96.50 7.84
N PRO A 180 83.87 -97.13 7.26
CA PRO A 180 82.49 -96.71 7.48
C PRO A 180 82.01 -96.99 8.91
N GLU A 181 82.56 -98.00 9.60
CA GLU A 181 82.17 -98.30 10.99
C GLU A 181 82.62 -97.19 11.94
N MET A 182 83.86 -96.72 11.80
CA MET A 182 84.37 -95.57 12.55
C MET A 182 83.56 -94.32 12.24
N ALA A 183 83.30 -94.04 10.95
CA ALA A 183 82.54 -92.89 10.52
C ALA A 183 81.12 -92.87 11.13
N ILE A 184 80.40 -93.99 11.06
CA ILE A 184 79.06 -94.12 11.65
C ILE A 184 79.11 -93.88 13.15
N LYS A 185 80.05 -94.51 13.86
CA LYS A 185 80.19 -94.35 15.32
C LYS A 185 80.44 -92.89 15.72
N LEU A 186 81.27 -92.15 14.99
CA LEU A 186 81.57 -90.75 15.27
C LEU A 186 80.34 -89.82 15.23
N VAL A 187 79.34 -90.15 14.40
CA VAL A 187 78.16 -89.29 14.18
C VAL A 187 76.83 -89.88 14.64
N HIS A 188 76.83 -91.11 15.19
CA HIS A 188 75.65 -91.80 15.72
C HIS A 188 75.78 -92.20 17.20
N ASP A 189 76.91 -91.93 17.86
CA ASP A 189 77.06 -92.23 19.27
C ASP A 189 76.32 -91.23 20.19
N LYS A 190 76.28 -91.56 21.48
CA LYS A 190 75.67 -90.69 22.49
C LYS A 190 76.44 -89.37 22.65
N ASN A 191 77.76 -89.35 22.41
CA ASN A 191 78.57 -88.14 22.57
C ASN A 191 78.24 -87.09 21.50
N TYR A 192 77.91 -87.52 20.29
CA TYR A 192 77.44 -86.67 19.21
C TYR A 192 76.19 -85.88 19.65
N HIS A 193 75.21 -86.56 20.24
CA HIS A 193 74.01 -85.91 20.79
C HIS A 193 74.31 -84.97 21.96
N LEU A 194 75.25 -85.31 22.83
CA LEU A 194 75.69 -84.43 23.93
C LEU A 194 76.39 -83.17 23.39
N ASN A 195 77.22 -83.30 22.36
CA ASN A 195 77.87 -82.16 21.71
C ASN A 195 76.85 -81.28 20.98
N LYS A 196 75.88 -81.87 20.26
CA LYS A 196 74.77 -81.12 19.66
C LYS A 196 73.98 -80.34 20.72
N ALA A 197 73.69 -80.94 21.87
CA ALA A 197 72.99 -80.25 22.96
C ALA A 197 73.77 -79.03 23.50
N LYS A 198 75.11 -79.10 23.58
CA LYS A 198 75.97 -77.96 23.98
C LYS A 198 75.91 -76.79 23.00
N ILE A 199 75.68 -77.04 21.71
CA ILE A 199 75.48 -76.01 20.68
C ILE A 199 74.06 -75.43 20.78
N MET A 200 73.07 -76.28 21.02
CA MET A 200 71.66 -75.86 21.07
C MET A 200 71.34 -74.97 22.26
N LYS A 201 72.08 -75.07 23.38
CA LYS A 201 71.86 -74.21 24.55
C LYS A 201 72.08 -72.71 24.25
N PRO A 202 73.26 -72.24 23.82
CA PRO A 202 73.46 -70.84 23.45
C PRO A 202 72.59 -70.43 22.25
N LEU A 203 72.25 -71.33 21.34
CA LEU A 203 71.28 -71.04 20.27
C LEU A 203 69.87 -70.75 20.82
N ASN A 204 69.42 -71.50 21.83
CA ASN A 204 68.14 -71.23 22.49
C ASN A 204 68.18 -69.90 23.26
N GLU A 205 69.28 -69.58 23.93
CA GLU A 205 69.47 -68.28 24.58
C GLU A 205 69.45 -67.13 23.56
N PHE A 206 70.05 -67.31 22.39
CA PHE A 206 69.94 -66.39 21.26
C PHE A 206 68.48 -66.18 20.81
N LEU A 207 67.71 -67.26 20.66
CA LEU A 207 66.29 -67.17 20.29
C LEU A 207 65.47 -66.42 21.35
N ILE A 208 65.78 -66.61 22.65
CA ILE A 208 65.15 -65.86 23.74
C ILE A 208 65.47 -64.36 23.66
N LEU A 209 66.74 -63.99 23.44
CA LEU A 209 67.15 -62.59 23.31
C LEU A 209 66.47 -61.91 22.11
N LEU A 210 66.40 -62.62 20.97
CA LEU A 210 65.69 -62.17 19.78
C LEU A 210 64.21 -61.90 20.05
N ASP A 211 63.55 -62.82 20.73
CA ASP A 211 62.14 -62.70 21.07
C ASP A 211 61.92 -61.53 22.03
N GLN A 212 62.77 -61.38 23.05
CA GLN A 212 62.72 -60.27 24.00
C GLN A 212 62.87 -58.91 23.30
N ARG A 213 63.88 -58.73 22.44
CA ARG A 213 64.08 -57.48 21.70
C ARG A 213 62.88 -57.16 20.83
N THR A 214 62.50 -58.10 19.96
CA THR A 214 61.48 -57.84 18.94
C THR A 214 60.09 -57.70 19.55
N LEU A 215 59.74 -58.45 20.61
CA LEU A 215 58.52 -58.22 21.38
C LEU A 215 58.52 -56.86 22.07
N LYS A 216 59.64 -56.44 22.65
CA LYS A 216 59.76 -55.12 23.29
C LYS A 216 59.48 -54.00 22.29
N THR A 217 60.08 -54.03 21.11
CA THR A 217 59.83 -53.03 20.06
C THR A 217 58.36 -53.00 19.62
N VAL A 218 57.72 -54.17 19.46
CA VAL A 218 56.28 -54.24 19.14
C VAL A 218 55.43 -53.67 20.28
N ASN A 219 55.74 -53.99 21.54
CA ASN A 219 55.00 -53.50 22.69
C ASN A 219 55.14 -51.98 22.87
N GLU A 220 56.33 -51.42 22.64
CA GLU A 220 56.56 -49.96 22.66
C GLU A 220 55.80 -49.25 21.55
N ALA A 221 55.75 -49.82 20.34
CA ALA A 221 54.94 -49.29 19.24
C ALA A 221 53.44 -49.35 19.55
N LYS A 222 52.95 -50.47 20.12
CA LYS A 222 51.54 -50.61 20.56
C LYS A 222 51.18 -49.61 21.65
N ALA A 223 52.06 -49.41 22.64
CA ALA A 223 51.81 -48.45 23.72
C ALA A 223 51.73 -47.00 23.21
N ARG A 224 52.57 -46.63 22.21
CA ARG A 224 52.44 -45.34 21.52
C ARG A 224 51.11 -45.23 20.76
N GLY A 225 50.67 -46.32 20.12
CA GLY A 225 49.38 -46.40 19.43
C GLY A 225 48.20 -46.16 20.35
N SER A 226 48.11 -46.90 21.45
CA SER A 226 47.01 -46.73 22.42
C SER A 226 46.97 -45.33 23.03
N ARG A 227 48.13 -44.67 23.22
CA ARG A 227 48.17 -43.26 23.67
C ARG A 227 47.64 -42.31 22.59
N ALA A 228 48.00 -42.52 21.32
CA ALA A 228 47.48 -41.73 20.20
C ALA A 228 45.96 -41.91 20.04
N GLU A 229 45.45 -43.13 20.15
CA GLU A 229 44.01 -43.43 20.12
C GLU A 229 43.25 -42.75 21.27
N LEU A 230 43.77 -42.83 22.50
CA LEU A 230 43.16 -42.15 23.64
C LEU A 230 43.12 -40.63 23.44
N LEU A 231 44.22 -40.03 22.95
CA LEU A 231 44.26 -38.60 22.63
C LEU A 231 43.25 -38.22 21.54
N MET A 232 43.08 -39.05 20.51
CA MET A 232 42.07 -38.83 19.47
C MET A 232 40.65 -38.82 20.04
N ILE A 233 40.30 -39.75 20.93
CA ILE A 233 38.99 -39.79 21.59
C ILE A 233 38.77 -38.52 22.42
N ILE A 234 39.77 -38.08 23.20
CA ILE A 234 39.68 -36.85 23.99
C ILE A 234 39.44 -35.62 23.10
N VAL A 235 40.19 -35.49 22.00
CA VAL A 235 40.05 -34.38 21.04
C VAL A 235 38.68 -34.39 20.36
N LEU A 236 38.14 -35.56 20.01
CA LEU A 236 36.80 -35.69 19.43
C LEU A 236 35.70 -35.26 20.41
N ILE A 237 35.76 -35.73 21.66
CA ILE A 237 34.80 -35.34 22.71
C ILE A 237 34.87 -33.83 22.96
N PHE A 238 36.08 -33.29 23.12
CA PHE A 238 36.29 -31.85 23.32
C PHE A 238 35.70 -31.03 22.17
N THR A 239 35.97 -31.42 20.92
CA THR A 239 35.44 -30.75 19.73
C THR A 239 33.92 -30.77 19.73
N PHE A 240 33.30 -31.92 19.99
CA PHE A 240 31.84 -32.05 20.03
C PHE A 240 31.18 -31.14 21.09
N VAL A 241 31.72 -31.14 22.31
CA VAL A 241 31.20 -30.34 23.43
C VAL A 241 31.42 -28.84 23.18
N ALA A 242 32.59 -28.46 22.68
CA ALA A 242 32.91 -27.07 22.36
C ALA A 242 32.02 -26.51 21.25
N SER A 243 31.82 -27.27 20.16
CA SER A 243 30.92 -26.91 19.06
C SER A 243 29.46 -26.77 19.52
N SER A 244 28.97 -27.73 20.32
CA SER A 244 27.59 -27.72 20.83
C SER A 244 27.33 -26.54 21.76
N SER A 245 28.29 -26.23 22.65
CA SER A 245 28.20 -25.11 23.59
C SER A 245 28.24 -23.76 22.86
N ALA A 246 29.10 -23.62 21.85
CA ALA A 246 29.17 -22.43 21.03
C ALA A 246 27.86 -22.18 20.26
N LEU A 247 27.27 -23.23 19.66
CA LEU A 247 26.00 -23.14 18.95
C LEU A 247 24.84 -22.74 19.90
N TYR A 248 24.79 -23.34 21.08
CA TYR A 248 23.78 -23.01 22.09
C TYR A 248 23.87 -21.55 22.57
N CYS A 249 25.08 -21.03 22.76
CA CYS A 249 25.30 -19.63 23.15
C CYS A 249 24.79 -18.65 22.07
N VAL A 250 25.07 -18.94 20.80
CA VAL A 250 24.55 -18.15 19.67
C VAL A 250 23.02 -18.20 19.62
N PHE A 251 22.43 -19.37 19.81
CA PHE A 251 20.98 -19.55 19.81
C PHE A 251 20.29 -18.70 20.89
N GLN A 252 20.78 -18.72 22.13
CA GLN A 252 20.22 -17.89 23.21
C GLN A 252 20.33 -16.38 22.90
N LEU A 253 21.46 -15.94 22.36
CA LEU A 253 21.71 -14.52 22.08
C LEU A 253 20.77 -13.95 21.01
N ILE A 254 20.40 -14.78 20.02
CA ILE A 254 19.42 -14.44 18.97
C ILE A 254 17.99 -14.42 19.56
N ARG A 255 17.61 -15.47 20.30
CA ARG A 255 16.27 -15.61 20.88
C ARG A 255 15.88 -14.42 21.75
N ASP A 256 16.75 -14.01 22.66
CA ASP A 256 16.47 -12.91 23.59
C ASP A 256 16.38 -11.55 22.86
N GLY A 257 17.14 -11.39 21.77
CA GLY A 257 17.10 -10.16 20.97
C GLY A 257 15.83 -10.02 20.13
N LEU A 258 15.30 -11.12 19.58
CA LEU A 258 14.08 -11.09 18.77
C LEU A 258 12.80 -10.98 19.61
N GLY A 259 12.77 -11.51 20.84
CA GLY A 259 11.55 -11.51 21.66
C GLY A 259 10.95 -10.11 21.89
N HIS A 260 11.79 -9.10 22.12
CA HIS A 260 11.34 -7.72 22.26
C HIS A 260 10.81 -7.12 20.95
N ALA A 261 11.45 -7.41 19.82
CA ALA A 261 11.00 -6.96 18.52
C ALA A 261 9.64 -7.61 18.16
N VAL A 262 9.48 -8.90 18.40
CA VAL A 262 8.21 -9.62 18.17
C VAL A 262 7.09 -9.05 19.03
N SER A 263 7.31 -8.86 20.34
CA SER A 263 6.28 -8.33 21.24
C SER A 263 5.82 -6.92 20.84
N THR A 264 6.73 -6.05 20.39
CA THR A 264 6.33 -4.73 19.87
C THR A 264 5.64 -4.83 18.51
N ALA A 265 6.01 -5.79 17.65
CA ALA A 265 5.36 -5.99 16.36
C ALA A 265 3.91 -6.42 16.57
N GLU A 266 3.67 -7.31 17.54
CA GLU A 266 2.32 -7.71 17.97
C GLU A 266 1.54 -6.51 18.50
N LYS A 267 2.13 -5.65 19.33
CA LYS A 267 1.46 -4.41 19.80
C LYS A 267 1.08 -3.48 18.65
N LEU A 268 1.98 -3.26 17.69
CA LEU A 268 1.70 -2.48 16.48
C LEU A 268 0.57 -3.09 15.65
N ALA A 269 0.55 -4.41 15.48
CA ALA A 269 -0.49 -5.12 14.74
C ALA A 269 -1.87 -5.00 15.39
N HIS A 270 -1.93 -4.88 16.73
CA HIS A 270 -3.16 -4.62 17.48
C HIS A 270 -3.49 -3.12 17.61
N GLY A 271 -2.76 -2.25 16.93
CA GLY A 271 -2.99 -0.80 16.90
C GLY A 271 -2.40 -0.01 18.06
N ASP A 272 -1.59 -0.59 18.94
CA ASP A 272 -0.93 0.18 20.01
C ASP A 272 0.35 0.87 19.52
N LEU A 273 0.20 2.11 19.05
CA LEU A 273 1.28 2.94 18.51
C LEU A 273 2.02 3.76 19.58
N ARG A 274 1.64 3.61 20.87
CA ARG A 274 2.26 4.33 22.00
C ARG A 274 3.60 3.71 22.39
N SER A 275 3.81 2.44 22.05
CA SER A 275 4.99 1.70 22.48
C SER A 275 6.23 2.17 21.71
N GLN A 276 7.28 2.58 22.43
CA GLN A 276 8.60 2.84 21.87
C GLN A 276 9.58 1.80 22.39
N LEU A 277 10.30 1.16 21.48
CA LEU A 277 11.39 0.27 21.79
C LEU A 277 12.60 1.11 22.24
N VAL A 278 13.13 0.82 23.43
CA VAL A 278 14.40 1.39 23.87
C VAL A 278 15.53 0.66 23.12
N VAL A 279 16.11 1.32 22.12
CA VAL A 279 17.21 0.76 21.32
C VAL A 279 18.53 1.01 22.04
N GLN A 280 19.05 0.00 22.75
CA GLN A 280 20.37 0.05 23.40
C GLN A 280 21.44 -0.79 22.68
N ARG A 281 21.18 -1.15 21.42
CA ARG A 281 22.04 -2.03 20.61
C ARG A 281 22.29 -1.38 19.25
N ASP A 282 23.50 -1.56 18.72
CA ASP A 282 23.95 -1.03 17.43
C ASP A 282 24.23 -2.17 16.42
N ASP A 283 23.50 -3.27 16.56
CA ASP A 283 23.55 -4.44 15.69
C ASP A 283 22.30 -4.51 14.80
N GLU A 284 22.19 -5.57 13.98
CA GLU A 284 21.06 -5.77 13.08
C GLU A 284 19.70 -5.80 13.81
N ILE A 285 19.68 -6.29 15.06
CA ILE A 285 18.48 -6.29 15.90
C ILE A 285 18.15 -4.87 16.35
N GLY A 286 19.15 -4.08 16.75
CA GLY A 286 18.99 -2.65 17.05
C GLY A 286 18.41 -1.86 15.87
N ARG A 287 18.92 -2.11 14.65
CA ARG A 287 18.40 -1.49 13.42
C ARG A 287 16.93 -1.88 13.14
N LEU A 288 16.57 -3.15 13.35
CA LEU A 288 15.18 -3.61 13.25
C LEU A 288 14.28 -2.89 14.25
N MET A 289 14.68 -2.81 15.53
CA MET A 289 13.93 -2.11 16.57
C MET A 289 13.76 -0.61 16.24
N GLN A 290 14.79 0.02 15.68
CA GLN A 290 14.73 1.43 15.26
C GLN A 290 13.77 1.63 14.07
N ALA A 291 13.80 0.73 13.08
CA ALA A 291 12.87 0.76 11.95
C ALA A 291 11.41 0.60 12.43
N MET A 292 11.16 -0.27 13.40
CA MET A 292 9.84 -0.43 14.02
C MET A 292 9.37 0.83 14.76
N ASN A 293 10.25 1.52 15.49
CA ASN A 293 9.93 2.83 16.08
C ASN A 293 9.56 3.84 15.00
N GLY A 294 10.28 3.86 13.87
CA GLY A 294 9.96 4.70 12.72
C GLY A 294 8.55 4.42 12.17
N ILE A 295 8.20 3.14 11.99
CA ILE A 295 6.85 2.72 11.56
C ILE A 295 5.79 3.20 12.56
N SER A 296 6.01 3.00 13.86
CA SER A 296 5.07 3.44 14.91
C SER A 296 4.86 4.95 14.88
N THR A 297 5.93 5.73 14.73
CA THR A 297 5.86 7.20 14.66
C THR A 297 5.13 7.66 13.39
N SER A 298 5.45 7.12 12.22
CA SER A 298 4.78 7.48 10.97
C SER A 298 3.29 7.11 10.98
N LEU A 299 2.93 5.91 11.46
CA LEU A 299 1.53 5.53 11.61
C LEU A 299 0.80 6.42 12.63
N SER A 300 1.44 6.77 13.75
CA SER A 300 0.84 7.68 14.74
C SER A 300 0.57 9.06 14.15
N GLN A 301 1.46 9.58 13.30
CA GLN A 301 1.25 10.87 12.60
C GLN A 301 0.10 10.79 11.60
N VAL A 302 0.02 9.70 10.82
CA VAL A 302 -1.07 9.49 9.85
C VAL A 302 -2.41 9.38 10.57
N VAL A 303 -2.52 8.53 11.61
CA VAL A 303 -3.74 8.39 12.42
C VAL A 303 -4.13 9.71 13.07
N GLY A 304 -3.17 10.45 13.65
CA GLY A 304 -3.43 11.77 14.23
C GLY A 304 -3.83 12.83 13.19
N GLY A 305 -3.34 12.74 11.96
CA GLY A 305 -3.82 13.55 10.83
C GLY A 305 -5.26 13.22 10.46
N VAL A 306 -5.58 11.94 10.32
CA VAL A 306 -6.92 11.45 9.99
C VAL A 306 -7.94 11.84 11.06
N ARG A 307 -7.63 11.69 12.36
CA ARG A 307 -8.51 12.13 13.46
C ARG A 307 -8.86 13.61 13.38
N ARG A 308 -7.85 14.48 13.19
CA ARG A 308 -8.07 15.92 13.02
C ARG A 308 -8.93 16.25 11.80
N SER A 309 -8.73 15.54 10.69
CA SER A 309 -9.57 15.70 9.50
C SER A 309 -11.02 15.27 9.75
N ILE A 310 -11.24 14.17 10.48
CA ILE A 310 -12.58 13.70 10.88
C ILE A 310 -13.28 14.74 11.76
N ASP A 311 -12.59 15.28 12.78
CA ASP A 311 -13.15 16.33 13.64
C ASP A 311 -13.54 17.57 12.83
N THR A 312 -12.70 17.96 11.87
CA THR A 312 -12.97 19.08 10.97
C THR A 312 -14.19 18.82 10.09
N ILE A 313 -14.35 17.60 9.55
CA ILE A 313 -15.54 17.21 8.77
C ILE A 313 -16.80 17.23 9.65
N GLY A 314 -16.70 16.76 10.91
CA GLY A 314 -17.82 16.80 11.85
C GLY A 314 -18.28 18.24 12.13
N VAL A 315 -17.35 19.14 12.43
CA VAL A 315 -17.65 20.58 12.63
C VAL A 315 -18.26 21.20 11.37
N ALA A 316 -17.63 21.01 10.20
CA ALA A 316 -18.12 21.55 8.93
C ALA A 316 -19.51 21.01 8.55
N SER A 317 -19.78 19.73 8.79
CA SER A 317 -21.09 19.13 8.54
C SER A 317 -22.15 19.71 9.48
N GLY A 318 -21.79 19.97 10.74
CA GLY A 318 -22.64 20.68 11.70
C GLY A 318 -22.96 22.11 11.26
N GLU A 319 -21.96 22.85 10.76
CA GLU A 319 -22.15 24.20 10.20
C GLU A 319 -23.05 24.19 8.97
N ILE A 320 -22.85 23.24 8.03
CA ILE A 320 -23.73 23.07 6.87
C ILE A 320 -25.16 22.79 7.33
N SER A 321 -25.36 21.86 8.27
CA SER A 321 -26.70 21.53 8.79
C SER A 321 -27.39 22.75 9.41
N SER A 322 -26.66 23.55 10.18
CA SER A 322 -27.17 24.80 10.77
C SER A 322 -27.52 25.84 9.70
N GLY A 323 -26.62 26.10 8.76
CA GLY A 323 -26.85 27.05 7.66
C GLY A 323 -28.01 26.61 6.76
N ASN A 324 -28.21 25.30 6.60
CA ASN A 324 -29.29 24.76 5.80
C ASN A 324 -30.65 24.88 6.48
N ARG A 325 -30.70 24.80 7.82
CA ARG A 325 -31.92 25.14 8.60
C ARG A 325 -32.28 26.62 8.46
N ASP A 326 -31.29 27.52 8.51
CA ASP A 326 -31.51 28.95 8.27
C ASP A 326 -32.05 29.20 6.85
N LEU A 327 -31.45 28.54 5.84
CA LEU A 327 -31.92 28.63 4.47
C LEU A 327 -33.37 28.10 4.30
N SER A 328 -33.72 27.00 4.98
CA SER A 328 -35.10 26.48 5.01
C SER A 328 -36.07 27.53 5.55
N SER A 329 -35.78 28.10 6.73
CA SER A 329 -36.61 29.13 7.37
C SER A 329 -36.79 30.36 6.47
N ARG A 330 -35.72 30.81 5.81
CA ARG A 330 -35.78 31.93 4.86
C ARG A 330 -36.57 31.59 3.61
N THR A 331 -36.47 30.35 3.11
CA THR A 331 -37.23 29.88 1.94
C THR A 331 -38.72 29.80 2.25
N GLU A 332 -39.09 29.32 3.44
CA GLU A 332 -40.48 29.31 3.93
C GLU A 332 -41.04 30.72 4.10
N ALA A 333 -40.27 31.63 4.71
CA ALA A 333 -40.67 33.03 4.85
C ALA A 333 -40.84 33.71 3.48
N GLN A 334 -39.94 33.43 2.54
CA GLN A 334 -40.01 33.97 1.18
C GLN A 334 -41.23 33.41 0.42
N ALA A 335 -41.57 32.14 0.60
CA ALA A 335 -42.77 31.54 0.03
C ALA A 335 -44.03 32.26 0.52
N SER A 336 -44.13 32.49 1.83
CA SER A 336 -45.26 33.22 2.43
C SER A 336 -45.35 34.67 1.93
N SER A 337 -44.23 35.38 1.83
CA SER A 337 -44.22 36.74 1.27
C SER A 337 -44.60 36.77 -0.22
N LEU A 338 -44.22 35.74 -0.99
CA LEU A 338 -44.58 35.62 -2.39
C LEU A 338 -46.08 35.34 -2.56
N GLU A 339 -46.67 34.52 -1.70
CA GLU A 339 -48.12 34.26 -1.64
C GLU A 339 -48.91 35.55 -1.40
N GLU A 340 -48.50 36.36 -0.43
CA GLU A 340 -49.13 37.65 -0.13
C GLU A 340 -48.97 38.65 -1.28
N THR A 341 -47.80 38.65 -1.93
CA THR A 341 -47.54 39.48 -3.11
C THR A 341 -48.42 39.05 -4.28
N ALA A 342 -48.55 37.74 -4.53
CA ALA A 342 -49.41 37.21 -5.59
C ALA A 342 -50.89 37.58 -5.36
N ALA A 343 -51.38 37.43 -4.13
CA ALA A 343 -52.74 37.84 -3.77
C ALA A 343 -52.97 39.34 -3.98
N SER A 344 -52.00 40.18 -3.58
CA SER A 344 -52.06 41.63 -3.79
C SER A 344 -52.06 41.98 -5.29
N MET A 345 -51.31 41.24 -6.10
CA MET A 345 -51.28 41.43 -7.56
C MET A 345 -52.58 41.00 -8.23
N GLU A 346 -53.27 39.95 -7.75
CA GLU A 346 -54.61 39.60 -8.21
C GLU A 346 -55.63 40.72 -7.91
N GLU A 347 -55.61 41.26 -6.69
CA GLU A 347 -56.49 42.38 -6.30
C GLU A 347 -56.20 43.65 -7.14
N LEU A 348 -54.93 43.97 -7.37
CA LEU A 348 -54.52 45.07 -8.24
C LEU A 348 -54.96 44.84 -9.69
N THR A 349 -54.81 43.62 -10.21
CA THR A 349 -55.28 43.26 -11.56
C THR A 349 -56.77 43.50 -11.69
N GLY A 350 -57.55 43.09 -10.68
CA GLY A 350 -58.99 43.32 -10.61
C GLY A 350 -59.34 44.81 -10.64
N THR A 351 -58.65 45.60 -9.80
CA THR A 351 -58.88 47.04 -9.67
C THR A 351 -58.53 47.82 -10.95
N VAL A 352 -57.43 47.47 -11.63
CA VAL A 352 -57.04 48.08 -12.91
C VAL A 352 -58.07 47.72 -14.00
N LYS A 353 -58.51 46.46 -14.10
CA LYS A 353 -59.57 46.06 -15.04
C LYS A 353 -60.88 46.82 -14.79
N GLN A 354 -61.28 46.96 -13.54
CA GLN A 354 -62.46 47.73 -13.17
C GLN A 354 -62.31 49.22 -13.51
N THR A 355 -61.12 49.79 -13.30
CA THR A 355 -60.80 51.19 -13.66
C THR A 355 -60.88 51.42 -15.18
N ALA A 356 -60.33 50.50 -15.98
CA ALA A 356 -60.43 50.54 -17.44
C ALA A 356 -61.88 50.49 -17.92
N GLU A 357 -62.71 49.61 -17.34
CA GLU A 357 -64.13 49.52 -17.69
C GLU A 357 -64.91 50.77 -17.24
N ASN A 358 -64.64 51.28 -16.03
CA ASN A 358 -65.24 52.53 -15.54
C ASN A 358 -64.88 53.71 -16.44
N ALA A 359 -63.63 53.81 -16.91
CA ALA A 359 -63.20 54.81 -17.87
C ALA A 359 -63.97 54.67 -19.19
N ARG A 360 -64.09 53.44 -19.71
CA ARG A 360 -64.87 53.18 -20.93
C ARG A 360 -66.34 53.63 -20.80
N GLN A 361 -66.98 53.34 -19.67
CA GLN A 361 -68.36 53.76 -19.39
C GLN A 361 -68.48 55.28 -19.22
N ALA A 362 -67.56 55.90 -18.48
CA ALA A 362 -67.52 57.35 -18.32
C ALA A 362 -67.35 58.08 -19.66
N ASN A 363 -66.54 57.54 -20.58
CA ASN A 363 -66.38 58.10 -21.91
C ASN A 363 -67.69 58.07 -22.70
N GLN A 364 -68.44 56.95 -22.63
CA GLN A 364 -69.75 56.84 -23.28
C GLN A 364 -70.76 57.85 -22.72
N LEU A 365 -70.76 58.04 -21.39
CA LEU A 365 -71.60 59.04 -20.73
C LEU A 365 -71.23 60.47 -21.16
N ALA A 366 -69.92 60.78 -21.23
CA ALA A 366 -69.45 62.08 -21.70
C ALA A 366 -69.88 62.35 -23.15
N VAL A 367 -69.70 61.39 -24.06
CA VAL A 367 -70.16 61.51 -25.46
C VAL A 367 -71.67 61.76 -25.52
N SER A 368 -72.46 61.03 -24.72
CA SER A 368 -73.92 61.23 -24.66
C SER A 368 -74.28 62.61 -24.10
N ALA A 369 -73.61 63.08 -23.05
CA ALA A 369 -73.84 64.39 -22.45
C ALA A 369 -73.50 65.52 -23.43
N SER A 370 -72.39 65.40 -24.16
CA SER A 370 -72.00 66.34 -25.22
C SER A 370 -73.06 66.41 -26.32
N ALA A 371 -73.57 65.26 -26.78
CA ALA A 371 -74.64 65.21 -27.77
C ALA A 371 -75.94 65.90 -27.30
N ILE A 372 -76.28 65.79 -26.01
CA ILE A 372 -77.44 66.47 -25.41
C ILE A 372 -77.19 67.99 -25.33
N ALA A 373 -76.00 68.42 -24.90
CA ALA A 373 -75.64 69.83 -24.82
C ALA A 373 -75.66 70.51 -26.21
N ILE A 374 -75.15 69.84 -27.25
CA ILE A 374 -75.22 70.31 -28.65
C ILE A 374 -76.68 70.49 -29.09
N LYS A 375 -77.56 69.53 -28.78
CA LYS A 375 -78.99 69.64 -29.07
C LYS A 375 -79.64 70.80 -28.28
N GLY A 376 -79.23 71.00 -27.03
CA GLY A 376 -79.68 72.12 -26.18
C GLY A 376 -79.29 73.47 -26.77
N GLY A 377 -78.03 73.64 -27.20
CA GLY A 377 -77.56 74.84 -27.88
C GLY A 377 -78.32 75.12 -29.18
N ALA A 378 -78.61 74.09 -29.98
CA ALA A 378 -79.43 74.23 -31.17
C ALA A 378 -80.87 74.70 -30.83
N ALA A 379 -81.49 74.13 -29.79
CA ALA A 379 -82.81 74.54 -29.33
C ALA A 379 -82.83 76.02 -28.87
N PHE A 380 -81.83 76.47 -28.09
CA PHE A 380 -81.73 77.88 -27.72
C PHE A 380 -81.55 78.80 -28.93
N SER A 381 -80.75 78.40 -29.92
CA SER A 381 -80.60 79.14 -31.20
C SER A 381 -81.94 79.31 -31.93
N HIS A 382 -82.80 78.28 -31.95
CA HIS A 382 -84.16 78.38 -32.49
C HIS A 382 -85.04 79.36 -31.69
N VAL A 383 -84.91 79.39 -30.36
CA VAL A 383 -85.65 80.32 -29.50
C VAL A 383 -85.21 81.77 -29.73
N VAL A 384 -83.90 82.04 -29.87
CA VAL A 384 -83.38 83.38 -30.22
C VAL A 384 -84.00 83.88 -31.52
N LYS A 385 -83.96 83.08 -32.59
CA LYS A 385 -84.58 83.43 -33.89
C LYS A 385 -86.08 83.74 -33.75
N THR A 386 -86.77 83.01 -32.87
CA THR A 386 -88.20 83.25 -32.62
C THR A 386 -88.42 84.57 -31.86
N MET A 387 -87.58 84.88 -30.87
CA MET A 387 -87.63 86.16 -30.15
C MET A 387 -87.32 87.35 -31.07
N GLU A 388 -86.38 87.21 -32.00
CA GLU A 388 -86.09 88.21 -33.03
C GLU A 388 -87.31 88.46 -33.93
N ALA A 389 -87.98 87.39 -34.39
CA ALA A 389 -89.19 87.49 -35.21
C ALA A 389 -90.37 88.13 -34.44
N ILE A 390 -90.51 87.82 -33.14
CA ILE A 390 -91.51 88.46 -32.26
C ILE A 390 -91.19 89.95 -32.10
N ASN A 391 -89.93 90.31 -31.86
CA ASN A 391 -89.50 91.70 -31.74
C ASN A 391 -89.75 92.51 -33.03
N GLU A 392 -89.45 91.92 -34.19
CA GLU A 392 -89.75 92.54 -35.49
C GLU A 392 -91.26 92.73 -35.69
N SER A 393 -92.07 91.73 -35.33
CA SER A 393 -93.53 91.80 -35.41
C SER A 393 -94.10 92.87 -34.47
N ALA A 394 -93.56 92.99 -33.27
CA ALA A 394 -93.97 93.99 -32.30
C ALA A 394 -93.64 95.42 -32.78
N LYS A 395 -92.48 95.65 -33.41
CA LYS A 395 -92.15 96.94 -34.05
C LYS A 395 -93.17 97.32 -35.13
N LYS A 396 -93.55 96.38 -36.00
CA LYS A 396 -94.61 96.60 -37.01
C LYS A 396 -95.95 96.98 -36.37
N ILE A 397 -96.29 96.38 -35.23
CA ILE A 397 -97.49 96.76 -34.48
C ILE A 397 -97.38 98.19 -33.96
N VAL A 398 -96.24 98.59 -33.38
CA VAL A 398 -96.02 99.97 -32.91
C VAL A 398 -96.20 100.99 -34.04
N ASP A 399 -95.71 100.68 -35.24
CA ASP A 399 -95.87 101.52 -36.43
C ASP A 399 -97.35 101.65 -36.82
N ILE A 400 -98.09 100.53 -36.86
CA ILE A 400 -99.54 100.52 -37.15
C ILE A 400 -100.31 101.33 -36.10
N ILE A 401 -100.02 101.14 -34.82
CA ILE A 401 -100.67 101.89 -33.73
C ILE A 401 -100.38 103.39 -33.83
N SER A 402 -99.17 103.78 -34.27
CA SER A 402 -98.84 105.19 -34.52
C SER A 402 -99.65 105.78 -35.68
N VAL A 403 -99.97 104.98 -36.71
CA VAL A 403 -100.90 105.38 -37.78
C VAL A 403 -102.33 105.51 -37.24
N ILE A 404 -102.80 104.58 -36.39
CA ILE A 404 -104.15 104.65 -35.79
C ILE A 404 -104.29 105.90 -34.91
N ASP A 405 -103.28 106.22 -34.08
CA ASP A 405 -103.26 107.43 -33.26
C ASP A 405 -103.30 108.69 -34.15
N SER A 406 -102.55 108.70 -35.26
CA SER A 406 -102.59 109.77 -36.26
C SER A 406 -103.98 109.93 -36.90
N ILE A 407 -104.66 108.82 -37.24
CA ILE A 407 -106.02 108.81 -37.78
C ILE A 407 -107.01 109.32 -36.73
N ALA A 408 -106.88 108.89 -35.47
CA ALA A 408 -107.72 109.35 -34.37
C ALA A 408 -107.54 110.86 -34.15
N PHE A 409 -106.31 111.37 -34.20
CA PHE A 409 -106.02 112.81 -34.12
C PHE A 409 -106.65 113.57 -35.29
N GLN A 410 -106.47 113.11 -36.53
CA GLN A 410 -107.09 113.70 -37.72
C GLN A 410 -108.63 113.71 -37.60
N THR A 411 -109.22 112.62 -37.14
CA THR A 411 -110.66 112.48 -36.93
C THR A 411 -111.17 113.43 -35.85
N ASN A 412 -110.42 113.62 -34.76
CA ASN A 412 -110.73 114.58 -33.71
C ASN A 412 -110.71 116.03 -34.22
N ILE A 413 -109.76 116.39 -35.10
CA ILE A 413 -109.71 117.71 -35.76
C ILE A 413 -110.87 117.89 -36.75
N LEU A 414 -111.17 116.88 -37.57
CA LEU A 414 -112.31 116.87 -38.49
C LEU A 414 -113.64 117.05 -37.74
N ALA A 415 -113.82 116.32 -36.63
CA ALA A 415 -115.01 116.41 -35.79
C ALA A 415 -115.12 117.77 -35.09
N LEU A 416 -114.02 118.35 -34.64
CA LEU A 416 -113.99 119.73 -34.12
C LEU A 416 -114.40 120.74 -35.18
N ASN A 417 -113.85 120.65 -36.40
CA ASN A 417 -114.22 121.52 -37.52
C ASN A 417 -115.71 121.38 -37.87
N ALA A 418 -116.23 120.15 -37.90
CA ALA A 418 -117.65 119.90 -38.14
C ALA A 418 -118.55 120.45 -37.01
N ALA A 419 -118.14 120.32 -35.75
CA ALA A 419 -118.87 120.90 -34.62
C ALA A 419 -118.91 122.44 -34.66
N VAL A 420 -117.81 123.08 -35.09
CA VAL A 420 -117.73 124.53 -35.30
C VAL A 420 -118.65 124.98 -36.43
N GLU A 421 -118.65 124.29 -37.57
CA GLU A 421 -119.53 124.64 -38.71
C GLU A 421 -121.01 124.35 -38.40
N ALA A 422 -121.30 123.30 -37.63
CA ALA A 422 -122.64 123.02 -37.12
C ALA A 422 -123.14 124.11 -36.15
N ALA A 423 -122.28 124.63 -35.27
CA ALA A 423 -122.61 125.78 -34.41
C ALA A 423 -122.85 127.06 -35.24
N ARG A 424 -122.15 127.21 -36.37
CA ARG A 424 -122.30 128.34 -37.30
C ARG A 424 -123.65 128.33 -38.04
N ALA A 425 -124.23 127.15 -38.26
CA ALA A 425 -125.53 126.96 -38.91
C ALA A 425 -126.76 127.14 -37.99
N GLY A 426 -126.57 127.46 -36.70
CA GLY A 426 -127.65 127.73 -35.75
C GLY A 426 -128.57 126.52 -35.50
N GLU A 427 -129.89 126.74 -35.39
CA GLU A 427 -130.86 125.66 -35.07
C GLU A 427 -130.91 124.54 -36.13
N GLN A 428 -130.56 124.81 -37.39
CA GLN A 428 -130.54 123.79 -38.45
C GLN A 428 -129.34 122.82 -38.32
N GLY A 429 -128.26 123.23 -37.64
CA GLY A 429 -127.04 122.43 -37.44
C GLY A 429 -127.06 121.54 -36.21
N ARG A 430 -128.12 121.59 -35.39
CA ARG A 430 -128.17 121.01 -34.05
C ARG A 430 -127.98 119.49 -34.03
N GLY A 431 -128.55 118.78 -35.00
CA GLY A 431 -128.33 117.33 -35.17
C GLY A 431 -126.91 116.98 -35.60
N PHE A 432 -126.30 117.79 -36.49
CA PHE A 432 -124.91 117.63 -36.91
C PHE A 432 -123.92 117.90 -35.78
N ALA A 433 -124.21 118.87 -34.89
CA ALA A 433 -123.36 119.16 -33.73
C ALA A 433 -123.27 117.98 -32.75
N VAL A 434 -124.38 117.25 -32.53
CA VAL A 434 -124.40 116.04 -31.67
C VAL A 434 -123.56 114.93 -32.29
N VAL A 435 -123.74 114.67 -33.60
CA VAL A 435 -122.94 113.66 -34.31
C VAL A 435 -121.46 114.04 -34.29
N ALA A 436 -121.11 115.31 -34.52
CA ALA A 436 -119.74 115.79 -34.45
C ALA A 436 -119.12 115.63 -33.05
N SER A 437 -119.87 115.88 -31.98
CA SER A 437 -119.42 115.63 -30.60
C SER A 437 -119.21 114.13 -30.32
N GLU A 438 -120.08 113.27 -30.84
CA GLU A 438 -119.95 111.81 -30.66
C GLU A 438 -118.75 111.26 -31.44
N VAL A 439 -118.53 111.71 -32.68
CA VAL A 439 -117.34 111.38 -33.48
C VAL A 439 -116.07 111.86 -32.78
N ARG A 440 -116.10 113.05 -32.18
CA ARG A 440 -114.97 113.59 -31.41
C ARG A 440 -114.66 112.75 -30.17
N SER A 441 -115.68 112.38 -29.40
CA SER A 441 -115.56 111.49 -28.25
C SER A 441 -114.98 110.12 -28.64
N LEU A 442 -115.46 109.55 -29.75
CA LEU A 442 -114.94 108.29 -30.30
C LEU A 442 -113.48 108.40 -30.74
N ALA A 443 -113.10 109.52 -31.36
CA ALA A 443 -111.72 109.80 -31.76
C ALA A 443 -110.79 109.94 -30.54
N GLN A 444 -111.20 110.64 -29.49
CA GLN A 444 -110.44 110.72 -28.23
C GLN A 444 -110.31 109.35 -27.53
N ARG A 445 -111.38 108.55 -27.51
CA ARG A 445 -111.34 107.16 -27.00
C ARG A 445 -110.40 106.28 -27.82
N SER A 446 -110.38 106.44 -29.14
CA SER A 446 -109.49 105.69 -30.04
C SER A 446 -108.02 106.08 -29.83
N ALA A 447 -107.72 107.36 -29.63
CA ALA A 447 -106.37 107.83 -29.30
C ALA A 447 -105.90 107.31 -27.93
N SER A 448 -106.76 107.31 -26.91
CA SER A 448 -106.44 106.73 -25.59
C SER A 448 -106.15 105.23 -25.70
N ALA A 449 -107.01 104.48 -26.41
CA ALA A 449 -106.81 103.05 -26.63
C ALA A 449 -105.53 102.76 -27.44
N ALA A 450 -105.24 103.56 -28.47
CA ALA A 450 -104.00 103.44 -29.23
C ALA A 450 -102.76 103.67 -28.35
N LYS A 451 -102.80 104.67 -27.45
CA LYS A 451 -101.72 104.93 -26.49
C LYS A 451 -101.54 103.77 -25.50
N GLU A 452 -102.62 103.23 -24.93
CA GLU A 452 -102.57 102.07 -24.03
C GLU A 452 -101.98 100.83 -24.74
N ILE A 453 -102.38 100.56 -25.98
CA ILE A 453 -101.80 99.46 -26.77
C ILE A 453 -100.32 99.71 -27.04
N LYS A 454 -99.92 100.95 -27.36
CA LYS A 454 -98.51 101.30 -27.59
C LYS A 454 -97.65 101.05 -26.35
N GLU A 455 -98.16 101.38 -25.16
CA GLU A 455 -97.48 101.13 -23.89
C GLU A 455 -97.34 99.62 -23.61
N LEU A 456 -98.40 98.83 -23.80
CA LEU A 456 -98.37 97.37 -23.63
C LEU A 456 -97.41 96.68 -24.61
N ILE A 457 -97.38 97.12 -25.87
CA ILE A 457 -96.46 96.56 -26.87
C ILE A 457 -95.02 96.96 -26.56
N SER A 458 -94.77 98.19 -26.08
CA SER A 458 -93.43 98.63 -25.68
C SER A 458 -92.90 97.81 -24.49
N ASP A 459 -93.72 97.57 -23.47
CA ASP A 459 -93.38 96.66 -22.35
C ASP A 459 -93.12 95.23 -22.84
N SER A 460 -93.91 94.74 -23.80
CA SER A 460 -93.69 93.42 -24.42
C SER A 460 -92.37 93.34 -25.18
N VAL A 461 -91.98 94.38 -25.92
CA VAL A 461 -90.70 94.48 -26.63
C VAL A 461 -89.53 94.45 -25.64
N GLU A 462 -89.62 95.19 -24.53
CA GLU A 462 -88.61 95.19 -23.48
C GLU A 462 -88.44 93.79 -22.87
N LYS A 463 -89.55 93.12 -22.52
CA LYS A 463 -89.53 91.74 -22.00
C LYS A 463 -88.97 90.73 -22.98
N VAL A 464 -89.31 90.85 -24.28
CA VAL A 464 -88.73 90.00 -25.34
C VAL A 464 -87.23 90.25 -25.50
N SER A 465 -86.78 91.50 -25.39
CA SER A 465 -85.35 91.84 -25.44
C SER A 465 -84.57 91.24 -24.27
N ILE A 466 -85.13 91.31 -23.05
CA ILE A 466 -84.54 90.68 -21.86
C ILE A 466 -84.52 89.15 -22.03
N GLY A 467 -85.63 88.56 -22.50
CA GLY A 467 -85.72 87.13 -22.78
C GLY A 467 -84.72 86.66 -23.84
N SER A 468 -84.54 87.42 -24.92
CA SER A 468 -83.56 87.14 -25.97
C SER A 468 -82.13 87.11 -25.41
N LYS A 469 -81.79 88.04 -24.51
CA LYS A 469 -80.48 88.06 -23.85
C LYS A 469 -80.26 86.83 -22.97
N LEU A 470 -81.23 86.49 -22.12
CA LEU A 470 -81.15 85.32 -21.23
C LEU A 470 -81.00 84.00 -22.02
N VAL A 471 -81.70 83.88 -23.15
CA VAL A 471 -81.61 82.70 -24.01
C VAL A 471 -80.26 82.64 -24.73
N ASN A 472 -79.70 83.79 -25.13
CA ASN A 472 -78.37 83.83 -25.72
C ASN A 472 -77.28 83.42 -24.71
N ASP A 473 -77.34 83.97 -23.49
CA ASP A 473 -76.44 83.61 -22.39
C ASP A 473 -76.56 82.09 -22.05
N ALA A 474 -77.77 81.54 -22.12
CA ALA A 474 -77.99 80.10 -21.96
C ALA A 474 -77.39 79.27 -23.12
N GLY A 475 -77.40 79.79 -24.35
CA GLY A 475 -76.73 79.19 -25.50
C GLY A 475 -75.20 79.18 -25.36
N ASP A 476 -74.61 80.28 -24.91
CA ASP A 476 -73.18 80.39 -24.63
C ASP A 476 -72.76 79.41 -23.52
N THR A 477 -73.58 79.30 -22.46
CA THR A 477 -73.38 78.33 -21.38
C THR A 477 -73.38 76.88 -21.90
N MET A 478 -74.24 76.53 -22.86
CA MET A 478 -74.22 75.19 -23.48
C MET A 478 -72.92 74.92 -24.25
N THR A 479 -72.33 75.95 -24.87
CA THR A 479 -71.04 75.84 -25.56
C THR A 479 -69.91 75.55 -24.58
N GLU A 480 -69.88 76.27 -23.45
CA GLU A 480 -68.92 75.99 -22.36
C GLU A 480 -69.08 74.59 -21.76
N VAL A 481 -70.31 74.08 -21.68
CA VAL A 481 -70.59 72.69 -21.25
C VAL A 481 -70.00 71.69 -22.24
N VAL A 482 -70.19 71.89 -23.55
CA VAL A 482 -69.60 71.01 -24.58
C VAL A 482 -68.08 70.98 -24.46
N ASP A 483 -67.43 72.14 -24.35
CA ASP A 483 -65.97 72.23 -24.18
C ASP A 483 -65.49 71.54 -22.91
N SER A 484 -66.24 71.67 -21.81
CA SER A 484 -65.91 71.02 -20.53
C SER A 484 -66.05 69.51 -20.60
N VAL A 485 -67.10 69.01 -21.26
CA VAL A 485 -67.32 67.58 -21.47
C VAL A 485 -66.26 66.99 -22.40
N GLN A 486 -65.79 67.74 -23.40
CA GLN A 486 -64.69 67.32 -24.27
C GLN A 486 -63.40 67.12 -23.46
N ARG A 487 -63.03 68.08 -22.60
CA ARG A 487 -61.87 67.92 -21.70
C ARG A 487 -61.98 66.70 -20.78
N VAL A 488 -63.20 66.41 -20.28
CA VAL A 488 -63.44 65.20 -19.48
C VAL A 488 -63.24 63.93 -20.32
N SER A 489 -63.72 63.90 -21.56
CA SER A 489 -63.51 62.77 -22.48
C SER A 489 -62.01 62.53 -22.77
N ASP A 490 -61.22 63.60 -22.94
CA ASP A 490 -59.78 63.50 -23.16
C ASP A 490 -59.07 62.88 -21.94
N ILE A 491 -59.36 63.34 -20.72
CA ILE A 491 -58.83 62.78 -19.47
C ILE A 491 -59.19 61.29 -19.32
N ILE A 492 -60.43 60.93 -19.66
CA ILE A 492 -60.88 59.54 -19.60
C ILE A 492 -60.12 58.67 -20.62
N GLY A 493 -59.80 59.22 -21.80
CA GLY A 493 -58.95 58.57 -22.79
C GLY A 493 -57.53 58.30 -22.27
N GLU A 494 -56.95 59.26 -21.56
CA GLU A 494 -55.65 59.09 -20.88
C GLU A 494 -55.72 58.01 -19.79
N ILE A 495 -56.77 58.00 -18.95
CA ILE A 495 -56.97 56.98 -17.90
C ILE A 495 -57.09 55.59 -18.52
N SER A 496 -57.85 55.44 -19.62
CA SER A 496 -58.00 54.15 -20.31
C SER A 496 -56.66 53.66 -20.86
N SER A 497 -55.85 54.56 -21.44
CA SER A 497 -54.54 54.22 -21.98
C SER A 497 -53.56 53.82 -20.88
N ALA A 498 -53.50 54.58 -19.79
CA ALA A 498 -52.68 54.28 -18.62
C ALA A 498 -53.09 52.96 -17.95
N SER A 499 -54.39 52.67 -17.86
CA SER A 499 -54.90 51.41 -17.30
C SER A 499 -54.49 50.20 -18.16
N GLN A 500 -54.45 50.35 -19.49
CA GLN A 500 -53.99 49.30 -20.39
C GLN A 500 -52.49 49.03 -20.23
N GLU A 501 -51.68 50.08 -20.07
CA GLU A 501 -50.24 49.96 -19.81
C GLU A 501 -49.97 49.31 -18.44
N GLN A 502 -50.71 49.72 -17.41
CA GLN A 502 -50.67 49.07 -16.08
C GLN A 502 -51.02 47.59 -16.14
N ALA A 503 -52.06 47.21 -16.89
CA ALA A 503 -52.44 45.82 -17.06
C ALA A 503 -51.30 44.98 -17.68
N SER A 504 -50.63 45.52 -18.71
CA SER A 504 -49.47 44.86 -19.31
C SER A 504 -48.28 44.77 -18.35
N GLY A 505 -48.03 45.81 -17.55
CA GLY A 505 -46.97 45.80 -16.52
C GLY A 505 -47.25 44.76 -15.44
N ILE A 506 -48.51 44.62 -15.03
CA ILE A 506 -48.95 43.62 -14.06
C ILE A 506 -48.77 42.19 -14.60
N GLU A 507 -49.08 41.93 -15.88
CA GLU A 507 -48.82 40.62 -16.50
C GLU A 507 -47.34 40.24 -16.43
N GLN A 508 -46.44 41.19 -16.68
CA GLN A 508 -45.00 40.96 -16.57
C GLN A 508 -44.55 40.69 -15.13
N ILE A 509 -45.13 41.38 -14.15
CA ILE A 509 -44.89 41.11 -12.73
C ILE A 509 -45.37 39.70 -12.36
N ASN A 510 -46.57 39.30 -12.80
CA ASN A 510 -47.08 37.95 -12.56
C ASN A 510 -46.16 36.86 -13.14
N HIS A 511 -45.58 37.08 -14.32
CA HIS A 511 -44.59 36.15 -14.87
C HIS A 511 -43.33 36.06 -14.00
N SER A 512 -42.87 37.20 -13.45
CA SER A 512 -41.72 37.24 -12.54
C SER A 512 -42.01 36.55 -11.21
N ILE A 513 -43.22 36.68 -10.67
CA ILE A 513 -43.69 35.98 -9.47
C ILE A 513 -43.68 34.46 -9.71
N ALA A 514 -44.19 33.99 -10.85
CA ALA A 514 -44.16 32.57 -11.20
C ALA A 514 -42.73 32.01 -11.31
N GLN A 515 -41.79 32.80 -11.83
CA GLN A 515 -40.37 32.43 -11.85
C GLN A 515 -39.76 32.39 -10.44
N MET A 516 -40.09 33.35 -9.57
CA MET A 516 -39.66 33.34 -8.18
C MET A 516 -40.17 32.11 -7.43
N ASP A 517 -41.42 31.72 -7.65
CA ASP A 517 -42.00 30.51 -7.04
C ASP A 517 -41.22 29.25 -7.45
N ALA A 518 -40.88 29.12 -8.74
CA ALA A 518 -40.05 28.00 -9.22
C ALA A 518 -38.66 27.97 -8.54
N VAL A 519 -38.05 29.13 -8.30
CA VAL A 519 -36.76 29.23 -7.57
C VAL A 519 -36.93 28.87 -6.10
N ILE A 520 -38.02 29.25 -5.44
CA ILE A 520 -38.32 28.88 -4.06
C ILE A 520 -38.47 27.37 -3.94
N GLN A 521 -39.21 26.73 -4.84
CA GLN A 521 -39.35 25.27 -4.90
C GLN A 521 -38.00 24.58 -5.13
N GLN A 522 -37.16 25.12 -6.02
CA GLN A 522 -35.82 24.60 -6.24
C GLN A 522 -34.94 24.75 -4.98
N ASN A 523 -35.02 25.88 -4.27
CA ASN A 523 -34.29 26.10 -3.02
C ASN A 523 -34.73 25.10 -1.95
N ALA A 524 -36.03 24.82 -1.84
CA ALA A 524 -36.54 23.80 -0.91
C ALA A 524 -35.95 22.40 -1.22
N ALA A 525 -35.92 22.00 -2.49
CA ALA A 525 -35.30 20.75 -2.90
C ALA A 525 -33.78 20.72 -2.63
N LEU A 526 -33.08 21.83 -2.87
CA LEU A 526 -31.65 21.96 -2.57
C LEU A 526 -31.37 21.88 -1.07
N VAL A 527 -32.23 22.46 -0.24
CA VAL A 527 -32.17 22.36 1.22
C VAL A 527 -32.32 20.89 1.63
N GLU A 528 -33.31 20.15 1.14
CA GLU A 528 -33.43 18.72 1.47
C GLU A 528 -32.19 17.91 1.06
N GLN A 529 -31.68 18.14 -0.15
CA GLN A 529 -30.48 17.45 -0.64
C GLN A 529 -29.23 17.79 0.17
N ALA A 530 -29.05 19.05 0.56
CA ALA A 530 -27.94 19.51 1.38
C ALA A 530 -28.01 18.93 2.80
N ALA A 531 -29.21 18.84 3.39
CA ALA A 531 -29.42 18.22 4.69
C ALA A 531 -29.05 16.74 4.68
N ALA A 532 -29.50 16.00 3.65
CA ALA A 532 -29.15 14.59 3.45
C ALA A 532 -27.64 14.40 3.27
N SER A 533 -27.00 15.27 2.48
CA SER A 533 -25.55 15.23 2.23
C SER A 533 -24.74 15.52 3.50
N ALA A 534 -25.13 16.53 4.28
CA ALA A 534 -24.49 16.85 5.55
C ALA A 534 -24.65 15.71 6.56
N GLY A 535 -25.83 15.07 6.62
CA GLY A 535 -26.05 13.88 7.44
C GLY A 535 -25.18 12.68 7.02
N ALA A 536 -25.02 12.44 5.72
CA ALA A 536 -24.14 11.40 5.19
C ALA A 536 -22.67 11.67 5.51
N LEU A 537 -22.22 12.92 5.41
CA LEU A 537 -20.87 13.33 5.80
C LEU A 537 -20.60 13.11 7.29
N GLN A 538 -21.56 13.49 8.15
CA GLN A 538 -21.46 13.23 9.59
C GLN A 538 -21.37 11.73 9.89
N HIS A 539 -22.23 10.91 9.28
CA HIS A 539 -22.19 9.46 9.46
C HIS A 539 -20.87 8.85 8.95
N GLN A 540 -20.32 9.38 7.85
CA GLN A 540 -19.03 8.92 7.34
C GLN A 540 -17.88 9.32 8.27
N ALA A 541 -17.92 10.52 8.86
CA ALA A 541 -16.97 10.96 9.87
C ALA A 541 -17.02 10.05 11.11
N ASP A 542 -18.20 9.70 11.60
CA ASP A 542 -18.38 8.79 12.74
C ASP A 542 -17.83 7.38 12.44
N ASN A 543 -18.10 6.84 11.24
CA ASN A 543 -17.58 5.54 10.81
C ASN A 543 -16.04 5.55 10.73
N LEU A 544 -15.46 6.63 10.20
CA LEU A 544 -14.01 6.80 10.13
C LEU A 544 -13.42 6.94 11.54
N HIS A 545 -14.09 7.67 12.44
CA HIS A 545 -13.68 7.83 13.83
C HIS A 545 -13.62 6.47 14.52
N GLU A 546 -14.65 5.63 14.37
CA GLU A 546 -14.68 4.28 14.94
C GLU A 546 -13.59 3.38 14.34
N SER A 547 -13.37 3.47 13.03
CA SER A 547 -12.32 2.69 12.33
C SER A 547 -10.91 3.01 12.83
N VAL A 548 -10.63 4.28 13.15
CA VAL A 548 -9.33 4.70 13.67
C VAL A 548 -9.22 4.62 15.20
N ARG A 549 -10.31 4.26 15.90
CA ARG A 549 -10.35 4.13 17.36
C ARG A 549 -9.48 2.99 17.89
N ILE A 550 -9.29 1.94 17.09
CA ILE A 550 -8.40 0.82 17.44
C ILE A 550 -6.94 1.27 17.62
N PHE A 551 -6.52 2.32 16.90
CA PHE A 551 -5.16 2.83 16.98
C PHE A 551 -4.98 3.73 18.20
N LYS A 552 -4.19 3.30 19.16
CA LYS A 552 -3.86 4.09 20.36
C LYS A 552 -2.63 4.93 20.06
N ILE A 553 -2.77 6.26 20.09
CA ILE A 553 -1.65 7.19 19.88
C ILE A 553 -1.25 7.86 21.20
N ARG A 554 -0.08 8.52 21.22
CA ARG A 554 0.47 9.09 22.45
C ARG A 554 -0.31 10.29 22.98
N ASP A 555 -1.08 10.95 22.12
CA ASP A 555 -1.95 12.09 22.46
C ASP A 555 -3.29 11.66 23.10
N ASP A 556 -3.55 10.35 23.26
CA ASP A 556 -4.74 9.81 23.93
C ASP A 556 -4.59 9.72 25.47
N ALA A 557 -3.67 10.48 26.07
CA ALA A 557 -3.30 10.41 27.49
C ALA A 557 -3.67 11.67 28.28
#